data_AF-A0AAU4ZLX9-F1
#
_entry.id   AF-A0AAU4ZLX9-F1
#
_cell.length_a   1.000
_cell.length_b   1.000
_cell.length_c   1.000
_cell.angle_alpha   90.00
_cell.angle_beta   90.00
_cell.angle_gamma   90.00
#
_symmetry.space_group_name_H-M   'P 1'
#
loop_
_entity.id
_entity.type
_entity.pdbx_description
1 polymer ?
#
loop_
_entity_poly.entity_id
_entity_poly.type
_entity_poly.pdbx_seq_one_letter_code
_entity_poly.pdbx_strand_id
1 'polypeptide(L)'
;MPRRSKQPRRLVADGRVYMWTMRHSHGKDGDGRSVGCRQILTLSPVGSGGPLRIVFADGPGRYIPGGAPMGSGDVGLTRDESLNLHEPGAVRALLDVALARGWQPGEQRAVDVDGWTLLKVAAAVRAGEAGPASA
;
A
#
# COMPACT_ATOMS: atom_id res chain seq x y z
N MET A 1 -22.83 -12.08 -2.73
CA MET A 1 -22.81 -10.66 -3.14
C MET A 1 -21.41 -10.29 -3.58
N PRO A 2 -21.20 -9.73 -4.79
CA PRO A 2 -19.87 -9.29 -5.19
C PRO A 2 -19.46 -8.14 -4.26
N ARG A 3 -18.43 -8.38 -3.44
CA ARG A 3 -17.91 -7.41 -2.47
C ARG A 3 -17.51 -6.16 -3.24
N ARG A 4 -18.11 -5.01 -2.89
CA ARG A 4 -17.88 -3.71 -3.50
C ARG A 4 -16.44 -3.28 -3.23
N SER A 5 -15.49 -3.74 -4.04
CA SER A 5 -14.03 -3.53 -3.96
C SER A 5 -13.59 -2.08 -4.23
N LYS A 6 -14.49 -1.10 -4.08
CA LYS A 6 -14.30 0.31 -4.44
C LYS A 6 -14.63 1.31 -3.34
N GLN A 7 -15.07 0.88 -2.15
CA GLN A 7 -15.32 1.87 -1.08
C GLN A 7 -13.99 2.32 -0.46
N PRO A 8 -13.66 3.63 -0.51
CA PRO A 8 -12.51 4.15 0.20
C PRO A 8 -12.66 3.86 1.69
N ARG A 9 -11.60 3.31 2.29
CA ARG A 9 -11.54 2.96 3.70
C ARG A 9 -10.96 4.14 4.48
N ARG A 10 -11.38 4.31 5.73
CA ARG A 10 -10.90 5.38 6.59
C ARG A 10 -9.72 4.90 7.43
N LEU A 11 -8.69 5.74 7.54
CA LEU A 11 -7.56 5.58 8.45
C LEU A 11 -7.40 6.86 9.26
N VAL A 12 -7.07 6.74 10.55
CA VAL A 12 -6.75 7.88 11.42
C VAL A 12 -5.31 7.73 11.89
N ALA A 13 -4.51 8.77 11.68
CA ALA A 13 -3.10 8.80 12.05
C ALA A 13 -2.73 10.21 12.51
N ASP A 14 -2.12 10.33 13.68
CA ASP A 14 -1.63 11.60 14.26
C ASP A 14 -2.66 12.74 14.23
N GLY A 15 -3.91 12.40 14.62
CA GLY A 15 -5.04 13.34 14.63
C GLY A 15 -5.59 13.71 13.25
N ARG A 16 -5.02 13.16 12.17
CA ARG A 16 -5.46 13.38 10.78
C ARG A 16 -6.25 12.19 10.26
N VAL A 17 -7.23 12.48 9.41
CA VAL A 17 -8.06 11.47 8.75
C VAL A 17 -7.60 11.32 7.30
N TYR A 18 -7.39 10.08 6.89
CA TYR A 18 -7.04 9.71 5.53
C TYR A 18 -8.11 8.76 4.96
N MET A 19 -8.46 8.95 3.70
CA MET A 19 -9.22 7.99 2.92
C MET A 19 -8.24 7.21 2.05
N TRP A 20 -8.30 5.88 2.09
CA TRP A 20 -7.41 5.05 1.32
C TRP A 20 -8.14 4.07 0.41
N THR A 21 -7.54 3.84 -0.75
CA THR A 21 -8.02 2.91 -1.76
C THR A 21 -6.85 2.10 -2.30
N MET A 22 -7.17 0.90 -2.77
CA MET A 22 -6.22 0.02 -3.43
C MET A 22 -6.70 -0.20 -4.86
N ARG A 23 -5.76 -0.17 -5.80
CA ARG A 23 -6.01 -0.56 -7.18
C ARG A 23 -4.95 -1.54 -7.64
N HIS A 24 -5.41 -2.67 -8.16
CA HIS A 24 -4.60 -3.56 -8.98
C HIS A 24 -4.71 -3.14 -10.45
N SER A 25 -3.59 -3.11 -11.16
CA SER A 25 -3.55 -2.75 -12.58
C SER A 25 -2.50 -3.55 -13.33
N HIS A 26 -2.76 -3.83 -14.60
CA HIS A 26 -1.79 -4.39 -15.53
C HIS A 26 -1.64 -3.45 -16.73
N GLY A 27 -0.45 -3.43 -17.32
CA GLY A 27 -0.29 -3.01 -18.71
C GLY A 27 -0.72 -4.12 -19.67
N LYS A 28 -0.79 -3.80 -20.95
CA LYS A 28 -0.95 -4.77 -22.03
C LYS A 28 0.31 -4.71 -22.91
N ASP A 29 0.86 -5.86 -23.28
CA ASP A 29 1.89 -5.92 -24.31
C ASP A 29 1.28 -5.84 -25.71
N GLY A 30 2.12 -5.94 -26.75
CA GLY A 30 1.69 -5.89 -28.15
C GLY A 30 0.76 -7.03 -28.57
N ASP A 31 0.73 -8.15 -27.82
CA ASP A 31 -0.15 -9.30 -28.03
C ASP A 31 -1.44 -9.19 -27.19
N GLY A 32 -1.59 -8.09 -26.43
CA GLY A 32 -2.73 -7.85 -25.54
C GLY A 32 -2.66 -8.62 -24.21
N ARG A 33 -1.55 -9.31 -23.92
CA ARG A 33 -1.36 -10.03 -22.66
C ARG A 33 -1.12 -9.05 -21.53
N SER A 34 -1.66 -9.37 -20.36
CA SER A 34 -1.43 -8.58 -19.15
C SER A 34 0.03 -8.70 -18.71
N VAL A 35 0.74 -7.58 -18.70
CA VAL A 35 2.14 -7.48 -18.29
C VAL A 35 2.34 -6.35 -17.28
N GLY A 36 3.39 -6.44 -16.48
CA GLY A 36 3.75 -5.39 -15.51
C GLY A 36 2.65 -5.15 -14.48
N CYS A 37 2.34 -6.19 -13.68
CA CYS A 37 1.40 -6.09 -12.57
C CYS A 37 1.79 -4.95 -11.64
N ARG A 38 0.82 -4.17 -11.18
CA ARG A 38 1.04 -3.08 -10.23
C ARG A 38 -0.05 -3.07 -9.19
N GLN A 39 0.37 -2.92 -7.95
CA GLN A 39 -0.50 -2.63 -6.82
C GLN A 39 -0.28 -1.19 -6.39
N ILE A 40 -1.35 -0.40 -6.37
CA ILE A 40 -1.29 1.02 -6.06
C ILE A 40 -2.16 1.27 -4.83
N LEU A 41 -1.54 1.68 -3.74
CA LEU A 41 -2.22 2.19 -2.54
C LEU A 41 -2.27 3.71 -2.65
N THR A 42 -3.47 4.27 -2.64
CA THR A 42 -3.67 5.73 -2.64
C THR A 42 -4.20 6.15 -1.27
N LEU A 43 -3.52 7.10 -0.63
CA LEU A 43 -3.87 7.74 0.63
C LEU A 43 -4.19 9.21 0.37
N SER A 44 -5.43 9.61 0.59
CA SER A 44 -5.90 10.98 0.42
C SER A 44 -6.19 11.60 1.79
N PRO A 45 -5.49 12.70 2.18
CA PRO A 45 -5.86 13.46 3.36
C PRO A 45 -7.29 14.01 3.23
N VAL A 46 -8.08 13.96 4.30
CA VAL A 46 -9.40 14.60 4.35
C VAL A 46 -9.22 16.08 4.70
N GLY A 47 -9.85 16.97 3.91
CA GLY A 47 -9.80 18.42 4.12
C GLY A 47 -8.95 19.13 3.08
N SER A 48 -7.62 19.04 3.22
CA SER A 48 -6.66 19.65 2.29
C SER A 48 -5.41 18.78 2.14
N GLY A 49 -4.80 18.81 0.95
CA GLY A 49 -3.63 17.98 0.64
C GLY A 49 -3.78 17.15 -0.62
N GLY A 50 -2.65 16.94 -1.30
CA GLY A 50 -2.54 16.03 -2.43
C GLY A 50 -2.45 14.57 -1.97
N PRO A 51 -2.93 13.61 -2.79
CA PRO A 51 -2.85 12.21 -2.44
C PRO A 51 -1.42 11.67 -2.52
N LEU A 52 -1.08 10.78 -1.60
CA LEU A 52 0.09 9.90 -1.70
C LEU A 52 -0.29 8.63 -2.45
N ARG A 53 0.47 8.27 -3.49
CA ARG A 53 0.34 6.99 -4.18
C ARG A 53 1.58 6.16 -3.97
N ILE A 54 1.42 5.04 -3.27
CA ILE A 54 2.48 4.07 -3.07
C ILE A 54 2.30 2.98 -4.12
N VAL A 55 3.27 2.86 -5.02
CA VAL A 55 3.22 1.98 -6.19
C VAL A 55 4.17 0.81 -5.99
N PHE A 56 3.61 -0.40 -5.95
CA PHE A 56 4.37 -1.64 -5.99
C PHE A 56 4.27 -2.20 -7.41
N ALA A 57 5.34 -2.04 -8.19
CA ALA A 57 5.43 -2.61 -9.54
C ALA A 57 6.12 -3.97 -9.54
N ASP A 58 5.61 -4.89 -10.34
CA ASP A 58 6.20 -6.21 -10.56
C ASP A 58 7.68 -6.12 -10.98
N GLY A 59 8.45 -7.13 -10.61
CA GLY A 59 9.88 -7.19 -10.96
C GLY A 59 10.63 -8.32 -10.24
N PRO A 60 11.92 -8.52 -10.56
CA PRO A 60 12.72 -9.58 -9.96
C PRO A 60 12.73 -9.52 -8.43
N GLY A 61 12.44 -10.64 -7.77
CA GLY A 61 12.42 -10.74 -6.30
C GLY A 61 11.22 -10.05 -5.61
N ARG A 62 10.27 -9.54 -6.40
CA ARG A 62 9.06 -8.87 -5.92
C ARG A 62 7.86 -9.79 -6.14
N TYR A 63 7.03 -9.91 -5.13
CA TYR A 63 5.84 -10.75 -5.13
C TYR A 63 4.58 -9.86 -5.06
N ILE A 64 3.79 -9.90 -6.13
CA ILE A 64 2.47 -9.27 -6.21
C ILE A 64 1.48 -10.33 -6.70
N PRO A 65 0.67 -10.95 -5.83
CA PRO A 65 -0.42 -11.81 -6.27
C PRO A 65 -1.48 -10.99 -7.01
N GLY A 66 -1.81 -11.43 -8.23
CA GLY A 66 -2.79 -10.79 -9.12
C GLY A 66 -4.24 -11.22 -8.89
N GLY A 67 -4.52 -11.98 -7.84
CA GLY A 67 -5.83 -12.54 -7.54
C GLY A 67 -5.85 -14.06 -7.43
N ALA A 68 -7.07 -14.61 -7.29
CA ALA A 68 -7.36 -15.92 -6.72
C ALA A 68 -6.53 -17.10 -7.30
N PRO A 69 -6.16 -18.09 -6.45
CA PRO A 69 -6.63 -18.27 -5.07
C PRO A 69 -5.92 -17.38 -4.04
N MET A 70 -4.84 -16.69 -4.43
CA MET A 70 -4.07 -15.80 -3.57
C MET A 70 -4.82 -14.47 -3.37
N GLY A 71 -4.82 -13.93 -2.15
CA GLY A 71 -5.53 -12.69 -1.81
C GLY A 71 -5.15 -11.54 -2.74
N SER A 72 -6.14 -10.82 -3.26
CA SER A 72 -5.91 -9.46 -3.77
C SER A 72 -5.36 -8.65 -2.60
N GLY A 73 -4.26 -7.93 -2.72
CA GLY A 73 -3.83 -6.99 -1.67
C GLY A 73 -2.46 -7.24 -1.07
N ASP A 74 -1.95 -8.46 -1.14
CA ASP A 74 -0.62 -8.75 -0.60
C ASP A 74 0.48 -8.16 -1.49
N VAL A 75 1.54 -7.64 -0.88
CA VAL A 75 2.78 -7.28 -1.56
C VAL A 75 3.93 -7.76 -0.69
N GLY A 76 4.93 -8.41 -1.29
CA GLY A 76 6.04 -8.95 -0.52
C GLY A 76 7.32 -9.09 -1.31
N LEU A 77 8.44 -9.21 -0.62
CA LEU A 77 9.68 -9.71 -1.19
C LEU A 77 9.68 -11.23 -1.06
N THR A 78 10.21 -11.93 -2.05
CA THR A 78 10.15 -13.40 -2.15
C THR A 78 10.87 -14.15 -1.02
N ARG A 79 11.51 -13.46 -0.07
CA ARG A 79 12.32 -14.07 0.98
C ARG A 79 11.67 -14.01 2.37
N ASP A 80 11.25 -12.87 2.92
CA ASP A 80 10.78 -12.86 4.32
C ASP A 80 9.81 -11.72 4.71
N GLU A 81 9.49 -10.79 3.79
CA GLU A 81 8.81 -9.54 4.15
C GLU A 81 7.59 -9.34 3.27
N SER A 82 6.39 -9.48 3.85
CA SER A 82 5.12 -9.22 3.16
C SER A 82 4.20 -8.32 3.99
N LEU A 83 3.38 -7.54 3.28
CA LEU A 83 2.34 -6.70 3.84
C LEU A 83 1.04 -6.93 3.09
N ASN A 84 -0.05 -7.08 3.83
CA ASN A 84 -1.37 -7.10 3.25
C ASN A 84 -1.95 -5.68 3.21
N LEU A 85 -2.04 -5.08 2.03
CA LEU A 85 -2.55 -3.73 1.85
C LEU A 85 -4.06 -3.61 2.08
N HIS A 86 -4.76 -4.70 2.40
CA HIS A 86 -6.13 -4.62 2.95
C HIS A 86 -6.17 -4.31 4.44
N GLU A 87 -5.07 -4.54 5.15
CA GLU A 87 -5.01 -4.36 6.59
C GLU A 87 -4.70 -2.90 6.95
N PRO A 88 -5.52 -2.26 7.80
CA PRO A 88 -5.29 -0.87 8.18
C PRO A 88 -3.94 -0.68 8.89
N GLY A 89 -3.45 -1.70 9.60
CA GLY A 89 -2.13 -1.67 10.23
C GLY A 89 -1.01 -1.56 9.21
N ALA A 90 -1.00 -2.42 8.18
CA ALA A 90 0.01 -2.36 7.11
C ALA A 90 -0.01 -1.00 6.38
N VAL A 91 -1.21 -0.47 6.11
CA VAL A 91 -1.38 0.87 5.53
C VAL A 91 -0.84 1.96 6.47
N ARG A 92 -1.04 1.84 7.79
CA ARG A 92 -0.51 2.77 8.77
C ARG A 92 1.02 2.76 8.78
N ALA A 93 1.65 1.59 8.85
CA ALA A 93 3.11 1.51 8.83
C ALA A 93 3.72 2.09 7.55
N LEU A 94 3.10 1.87 6.39
CA LEU A 94 3.55 2.49 5.13
C LEU A 94 3.41 4.02 5.17
N LEU A 95 2.30 4.53 5.72
CA LEU A 95 2.09 5.97 5.92
C LEU A 95 3.15 6.57 6.85
N ASP A 96 3.45 5.92 7.98
CA ASP A 96 4.43 6.40 8.95
C ASP A 96 5.83 6.49 8.35
N VAL A 97 6.25 5.47 7.58
CA VAL A 97 7.53 5.50 6.87
C VAL A 97 7.55 6.60 5.80
N ALA A 98 6.46 6.83 5.07
CA ALA A 98 6.38 7.90 4.09
C ALA A 98 6.48 9.29 4.73
N LEU A 99 5.80 9.51 5.87
CA LEU A 99 5.90 10.73 6.67
C LEU A 99 7.33 10.95 7.18
N ALA A 100 7.96 9.90 7.72
CA ALA A 100 9.35 9.96 8.20
C ALA A 100 10.36 10.24 7.07
N ARG A 101 10.02 9.88 5.82
CA ARG A 101 10.80 10.19 4.62
C ARG A 101 10.48 11.56 4.01
N GLY A 102 9.64 12.35 4.65
CA GLY A 102 9.37 13.74 4.29
C GLY A 102 8.18 13.94 3.37
N TRP A 103 7.30 12.94 3.18
CA TRP A 103 6.02 13.22 2.53
C TRP A 103 5.18 14.15 3.42
N GLN A 104 4.71 15.25 2.86
CA GLN A 104 3.91 16.24 3.59
C GLN A 104 2.45 16.19 3.13
N PRO A 105 1.50 15.78 4.00
CA PRO A 105 0.10 15.70 3.61
C PRO A 105 -0.54 17.06 3.31
N GLY A 106 0.07 18.17 3.73
CA GLY A 106 -0.44 19.52 3.49
C GLY A 106 -0.10 20.08 2.11
N GLU A 107 0.86 19.49 1.39
CA GLU A 107 1.19 19.94 0.05
C GLU A 107 0.09 19.55 -0.93
N GLN A 108 -0.35 20.48 -1.80
CA GLN A 108 -1.44 20.25 -2.74
C GLN A 108 -1.08 19.30 -3.90
N ARG A 109 0.17 18.84 -3.96
CA ARG A 109 0.69 18.01 -5.05
C ARG A 109 0.48 16.52 -4.77
N ALA A 110 0.01 15.78 -5.76
CA ALA A 110 0.03 14.32 -5.70
C ALA A 110 1.48 13.80 -5.77
N VAL A 111 1.83 12.90 -4.86
CA VAL A 111 3.18 12.33 -4.76
C VAL A 111 3.10 10.84 -5.01
N ASP A 112 3.84 10.36 -6.00
CA ASP A 112 3.96 8.94 -6.31
C ASP A 112 5.31 8.43 -5.78
N VAL A 113 5.31 7.36 -5.00
CA VAL A 113 6.50 6.76 -4.39
C VAL A 113 6.60 5.27 -4.71
N ASP A 114 7.83 4.77 -4.88
CA ASP A 114 8.08 3.32 -5.02
C ASP A 114 7.88 2.62 -3.66
N GLY A 115 6.83 1.81 -3.57
CA GLY A 115 6.45 1.08 -2.36
C GLY A 115 7.48 0.05 -1.92
N TRP A 116 8.28 -0.49 -2.84
CA TRP A 116 9.33 -1.44 -2.50
C TRP A 116 10.41 -0.83 -1.62
N THR A 117 10.65 0.48 -1.76
CA THR A 117 11.60 1.21 -0.92
C THR A 117 11.11 1.36 0.53
N LEU A 118 9.79 1.29 0.76
CA LEU A 118 9.15 1.43 2.08
C LEU A 118 8.90 0.08 2.76
N LEU A 119 8.72 -0.98 1.96
CA LEU A 119 8.20 -2.28 2.41
C LEU A 119 8.95 -2.85 3.62
N LYS A 120 10.28 -2.94 3.53
CA LYS A 120 11.13 -3.53 4.59
C LYS A 120 10.97 -2.81 5.93
N VAL A 121 11.02 -1.48 5.91
CA VAL A 121 10.89 -0.68 7.13
C VAL A 121 9.46 -0.79 7.68
N ALA A 122 8.45 -0.73 6.82
CA ALA A 122 7.06 -0.86 7.23
C ALA A 122 6.75 -2.25 7.82
N ALA A 123 7.28 -3.33 7.22
CA ALA A 123 7.15 -4.68 7.75
C ALA A 123 7.80 -4.83 9.14
N ALA A 124 8.99 -4.22 9.34
CA ALA A 124 9.66 -4.21 10.64
C ALA A 124 8.86 -3.43 11.70
N VAL A 125 8.30 -2.26 11.35
CA VAL A 125 7.42 -1.49 12.25
C VAL A 125 6.20 -2.32 12.65
N ARG A 126 5.57 -3.02 11.69
CA ARG A 126 4.42 -3.90 11.97
C ARG A 126 4.76 -5.07 12.88
N ALA A 127 5.91 -5.71 12.67
CA ALA A 127 6.37 -6.79 13.52
C ALA A 127 6.65 -6.31 14.95
N GLY A 128 7.20 -5.09 15.10
CA GLY A 128 7.44 -4.46 16.40
C GLY A 128 6.17 -4.04 17.14
N GLU A 129 5.14 -3.57 16.44
CA GLU A 129 3.81 -3.30 17.03
C GLU A 129 3.07 -4.58 17.43
N ALA A 130 3.40 -5.72 16.82
CA ALA A 130 2.73 -7.00 17.05
C ALA A 130 3.31 -7.82 18.22
N GLY A 131 4.27 -7.31 19.00
CA GLY A 131 4.89 -8.05 20.10
C GLY A 131 5.08 -7.27 21.42
N PRO A 132 4.81 -7.86 22.61
CA PRO A 132 3.98 -9.02 22.89
C PRO A 132 2.62 -8.61 23.49
N ALA A 133 1.53 -9.26 23.03
CA ALA A 133 0.41 -9.49 23.91
C ALA A 133 0.86 -10.51 24.97
N SER A 134 1.27 -10.01 26.13
CA SER A 134 1.43 -10.81 27.35
C SER A 134 0.41 -10.34 28.37
N ALA A 135 -0.62 -11.16 28.59
CA ALA A 135 -1.26 -11.44 29.88
C ALA A 135 -2.19 -12.64 29.68
#